data_AF-A0A0L0FGX2-F1
#
_entry.id   AF-A0A0L0FGX2-F1
#
_cell.length_a   1.000
_cell.length_b   1.000
_cell.length_c   1.000
_cell.angle_alpha   90.00
_cell.angle_beta   90.00
_cell.angle_gamma   90.00
#
_symmetry.space_group_name_H-M   'P 1'
#
loop_
_entity.id
_entity.type
_entity.pdbx_description
1 polymer ?
#
loop_
_entity_poly.entity_id
_entity_poly.type
_entity_poly.pdbx_seq_one_letter_code
_entity_poly.pdbx_strand_id
1 'polypeptide(L)'
;MEHIASLPEVTEMDYIMGHGVFCDTCTTLTTRGETFLWNLERVTKQSRAFDGQYMTLLSDSGDTNVDLYVIDTGIDITHTNFDGRASFGDNFTGKMAVLNGDGTSVAGYAMSRKFGVEKQGNAISVKALAGEQGIGNSRITMDAFQYVVDQVNWRGNNRRTVVNMSLGGGRSTVFNYFVNAIVSHLNTVVVVAAGNENRDACNVSPASAELAITVGAFTITDSRASFSNFGSCVDIFAPGQSIRSVTLNNRDQL
;
A
#
# COMPACT_ATOMS: atom_id res chain seq x y z
N MET A 1 14.72 -19.53 15.47
CA MET A 1 13.47 -18.81 15.12
C MET A 1 12.39 -19.38 15.98
N GLU A 2 11.93 -18.62 16.98
CA GLU A 2 10.72 -18.99 17.70
C GLU A 2 9.57 -19.01 16.69
N HIS A 3 8.89 -20.14 16.60
CA HIS A 3 7.71 -20.27 15.75
C HIS A 3 6.67 -19.27 16.25
N ILE A 4 6.18 -18.43 15.34
CA ILE A 4 5.01 -17.54 15.49
C ILE A 4 3.78 -18.27 16.08
N ALA A 5 3.74 -19.60 16.02
CA ALA A 5 2.69 -20.47 16.57
C ALA A 5 2.50 -20.39 18.10
N SER A 6 3.37 -19.72 18.87
CA SER A 6 3.21 -19.55 20.31
C SER A 6 2.60 -18.21 20.75
N LEU A 7 2.18 -17.35 19.81
CA LEU A 7 1.60 -16.05 20.13
C LEU A 7 0.10 -16.19 20.48
N PRO A 8 -0.40 -15.41 21.45
CA PRO A 8 -1.80 -15.47 21.87
C PRO A 8 -2.74 -15.13 20.71
N GLU A 9 -3.91 -15.77 20.71
CA GLU A 9 -4.97 -15.56 19.72
C GLU A 9 -5.36 -14.07 19.69
N VAL A 10 -5.45 -13.48 18.49
CA VAL A 10 -5.83 -12.06 18.34
C VAL A 10 -7.33 -11.93 18.53
N THR A 11 -7.73 -11.59 19.76
CA THR A 11 -9.12 -11.32 20.14
C THR A 11 -9.48 -9.83 20.09
N GLU A 12 -8.49 -8.95 19.86
CA GLU A 12 -8.67 -7.48 19.96
C GLU A 12 -9.03 -6.80 18.62
N MET A 13 -8.91 -7.50 17.48
CA MET A 13 -9.06 -6.90 16.15
C MET A 13 -9.82 -7.82 15.18
N ASP A 14 -11.11 -8.00 15.40
CA ASP A 14 -11.93 -8.89 14.56
C ASP A 14 -12.25 -8.30 13.18
N TYR A 15 -12.01 -7.00 12.99
CA TYR A 15 -12.40 -6.26 11.80
C TYR A 15 -11.25 -5.42 11.23
N ILE A 16 -10.91 -5.67 9.97
CA ILE A 16 -9.90 -4.94 9.20
C ILE A 16 -10.54 -4.46 7.90
N MET A 17 -10.35 -3.19 7.55
CA MET A 17 -10.76 -2.64 6.26
C MET A 17 -9.56 -2.21 5.43
N GLY A 18 -9.71 -2.34 4.11
CA GLY A 18 -8.83 -1.70 3.15
C GLY A 18 -8.97 -0.18 3.20
N HIS A 19 -7.83 0.50 3.10
CA HIS A 19 -7.74 1.94 2.96
C HIS A 19 -7.35 2.26 1.53
N GLY A 20 -8.37 2.40 0.67
CA GLY A 20 -8.20 2.98 -0.64
C GLY A 20 -7.86 4.47 -0.58
N VAL A 21 -7.24 4.97 -1.64
CA VAL A 21 -7.12 6.40 -1.89
C VAL A 21 -8.37 6.85 -2.65
N PHE A 22 -9.16 7.74 -2.05
CA PHE A 22 -10.42 8.19 -2.62
C PHE A 22 -10.19 9.15 -3.79
N CYS A 23 -10.80 8.85 -4.94
CA CYS A 23 -10.91 9.73 -6.11
C CYS A 23 -12.40 9.99 -6.38
N ASP A 24 -12.98 10.95 -5.66
CA ASP A 24 -14.39 11.33 -5.82
C ASP A 24 -14.56 12.36 -6.96
N THR A 25 -13.53 13.18 -7.17
CA THR A 25 -13.36 14.09 -8.31
C THR A 25 -11.87 14.22 -8.64
N CYS A 26 -11.32 13.27 -9.40
CA CYS A 26 -9.99 13.49 -9.98
C CYS A 26 -10.11 14.57 -11.05
N THR A 27 -9.93 15.82 -10.66
CA THR A 27 -9.90 16.94 -11.60
C THR A 27 -8.80 16.67 -12.62
N THR A 28 -9.18 16.53 -13.89
CA THR A 28 -8.21 16.41 -14.99
C THR A 28 -7.53 17.75 -15.16
N LEU A 29 -6.45 17.96 -14.41
CA LEU A 29 -5.50 19.00 -14.74
C LEU A 29 -4.76 18.50 -15.98
N THR A 30 -4.82 19.28 -17.06
CA THR A 30 -4.09 18.99 -18.30
C THR A 30 -3.03 20.05 -18.44
N THR A 31 -1.77 19.64 -18.48
CA THR A 31 -0.65 20.54 -18.76
C THR A 31 -0.01 20.09 -20.06
N ARG A 32 0.08 20.97 -21.06
CA ARG A 32 0.66 20.66 -22.39
C ARG A 32 0.03 19.46 -23.12
N GLY A 33 -1.26 19.18 -22.90
CA GLY A 33 -1.98 18.09 -23.56
C GLY A 33 -1.84 16.72 -22.89
N GLU A 34 -1.13 16.62 -21.76
CA GLU A 34 -0.98 15.39 -20.99
C GLU A 34 -1.74 15.45 -19.67
N THR A 35 -2.19 14.27 -19.21
CA THR A 35 -2.79 14.09 -17.88
C THR A 35 -1.78 14.44 -16.80
N PHE A 36 -2.06 15.47 -16.01
CA PHE A 36 -1.21 15.91 -14.92
C PHE A 36 -1.29 14.96 -13.71
N LEU A 37 -0.19 14.26 -13.41
CA LEU A 37 -0.05 13.40 -12.23
C LEU A 37 0.63 14.16 -11.09
N TRP A 38 -0.14 15.01 -10.42
CA TRP A 38 0.37 15.94 -9.40
C TRP A 38 1.14 15.24 -8.26
N ASN A 39 0.74 14.02 -7.91
CA ASN A 39 1.38 13.21 -6.87
C ASN A 39 2.81 12.84 -7.25
N LEU A 40 3.03 12.43 -8.51
CA LEU A 40 4.35 12.07 -9.00
C LEU A 40 5.27 13.29 -9.10
N GLU A 41 4.72 14.45 -9.49
CA GLU A 41 5.48 15.69 -9.44
C GLU A 41 5.85 16.07 -8.01
N ARG A 42 4.92 15.89 -7.07
CA ARG A 42 5.15 16.29 -5.69
C ARG A 42 6.25 15.46 -5.02
N VAL A 43 6.30 14.16 -5.26
CA VAL A 43 7.33 13.30 -4.63
C VAL A 43 8.71 13.46 -5.26
N THR A 44 8.81 14.14 -6.41
CA THR A 44 10.09 14.37 -7.10
C THR A 44 10.65 15.79 -6.91
N LYS A 45 9.90 16.69 -6.25
CA LYS A 45 10.30 18.10 -6.09
C LYS A 45 10.05 18.62 -4.69
N GLN A 46 11.00 19.42 -4.19
CA GLN A 46 10.82 20.19 -2.95
C GLN A 46 10.02 21.49 -3.16
N SER A 47 9.95 22.00 -4.39
CA SER A 47 9.16 23.19 -4.71
C SER A 47 7.66 22.90 -4.60
N ARG A 48 6.91 23.83 -3.99
CA ARG A 48 5.45 23.75 -3.90
C ARG A 48 4.75 24.08 -5.22
N ALA A 49 5.41 24.82 -6.11
CA ALA A 49 4.85 25.19 -7.40
C ALA A 49 4.94 24.00 -8.38
N PHE A 50 3.81 23.70 -9.02
CA PHE A 50 3.73 22.71 -10.10
C PHE A 50 4.09 23.37 -11.44
N ASP A 51 4.97 22.74 -12.21
CA ASP A 51 5.39 23.22 -13.54
C ASP A 51 5.21 22.18 -14.66
N GLY A 52 4.78 20.95 -14.31
CA GLY A 52 4.49 19.89 -15.26
C GLY A 52 5.71 19.14 -15.81
N GLN A 53 6.92 19.35 -15.29
CA GLN A 53 8.15 18.68 -15.78
C GLN A 53 8.40 17.27 -15.19
N TYR A 54 7.42 16.63 -14.56
CA TYR A 54 7.61 15.34 -13.88
C TYR A 54 7.82 14.14 -14.82
N MET A 55 7.31 14.21 -16.06
CA MET A 55 7.40 13.13 -17.05
C MET A 55 8.85 12.68 -17.29
N THR A 56 9.83 13.59 -17.19
CA THR A 56 11.23 13.30 -17.54
C THR A 56 12.04 12.68 -16.41
N LEU A 57 11.65 12.88 -15.14
CA LEU A 57 12.41 12.37 -13.99
C LEU A 57 12.07 10.92 -13.64
N LEU A 58 10.83 10.50 -13.92
CA LEU A 58 10.36 9.15 -13.58
C LEU A 58 10.11 8.26 -14.79
N SER A 59 10.25 8.73 -16.04
CA SER A 59 9.83 7.96 -17.23
C SER A 59 10.39 6.54 -17.26
N ASP A 60 11.63 6.35 -16.80
CA ASP A 60 12.33 5.06 -16.75
C ASP A 60 12.95 4.76 -15.37
N SER A 61 12.59 5.51 -14.32
CA SER A 61 13.18 5.32 -13.00
C SER A 61 12.71 4.00 -12.39
N GLY A 62 13.65 3.17 -11.99
CA GLY A 62 13.33 1.99 -11.20
C GLY A 62 14.47 1.03 -10.96
N ASP A 63 14.23 0.04 -10.11
CA ASP A 63 15.13 -1.06 -9.81
C ASP A 63 14.39 -2.41 -9.97
N THR A 64 14.84 -3.22 -10.93
CA THR A 64 14.32 -4.58 -11.17
C THR A 64 14.53 -5.53 -10.00
N ASN A 65 15.33 -5.16 -9.00
CA ASN A 65 15.60 -5.95 -7.81
C ASN A 65 14.72 -5.61 -6.59
N VAL A 66 13.61 -4.88 -6.79
CA VAL A 66 12.64 -4.56 -5.73
C VAL A 66 11.39 -5.43 -5.88
N ASP A 67 10.98 -6.05 -4.77
CA ASP A 67 9.68 -6.72 -4.65
C ASP A 67 8.80 -5.98 -3.64
N LEU A 68 7.60 -5.63 -4.07
CA LEU A 68 6.54 -5.07 -3.24
C LEU A 68 5.46 -6.10 -2.98
N TYR A 69 5.35 -6.58 -1.74
CA TYR A 69 4.22 -7.37 -1.29
C TYR A 69 3.07 -6.44 -0.92
N VAL A 70 1.93 -6.59 -1.61
CA VAL A 70 0.72 -5.79 -1.36
C VAL A 70 -0.28 -6.67 -0.62
N ILE A 71 -0.43 -6.44 0.68
CA ILE A 71 -1.40 -7.14 1.53
C ILE A 71 -2.71 -6.36 1.50
N ASP A 72 -3.66 -6.82 0.69
CA ASP A 72 -4.88 -6.07 0.37
C ASP A 72 -5.99 -7.01 -0.16
N THR A 73 -6.89 -6.48 -0.98
CA THR A 73 -8.02 -7.13 -1.67
C THR A 73 -7.61 -7.97 -2.88
N GLY A 74 -6.32 -7.98 -3.19
CA GLY A 74 -5.72 -8.63 -4.36
C GLY A 74 -5.43 -7.66 -5.51
N ILE A 75 -4.54 -8.07 -6.41
CA ILE A 75 -4.16 -7.31 -7.61
C ILE A 75 -4.76 -7.98 -8.84
N ASP A 76 -5.35 -7.20 -9.75
CA ASP A 76 -5.56 -7.63 -11.14
C ASP A 76 -4.20 -7.67 -11.85
N ILE A 77 -3.51 -8.79 -11.67
CA ILE A 77 -2.17 -9.03 -12.20
C ILE A 77 -2.12 -9.02 -13.74
N THR A 78 -3.28 -9.08 -14.41
CA THR A 78 -3.38 -9.06 -15.87
C THR A 78 -3.45 -7.64 -16.45
N HIS A 79 -3.51 -6.62 -15.59
CA HIS A 79 -3.55 -5.25 -16.05
C HIS A 79 -2.28 -4.88 -16.81
N THR A 80 -2.44 -4.42 -18.05
CA THR A 80 -1.36 -4.09 -18.99
C THR A 80 -0.37 -3.03 -18.48
N ASN A 81 -0.76 -2.19 -17.52
CA ASN A 81 0.12 -1.18 -16.92
C ASN A 81 1.16 -1.78 -15.97
N PHE A 82 0.99 -3.03 -15.52
CA PHE A 82 2.03 -3.75 -14.77
C PHE A 82 3.05 -4.43 -15.70
N ASP A 83 2.76 -4.58 -16.99
CA ASP A 83 3.70 -5.13 -17.98
C ASP A 83 4.33 -6.48 -17.56
N GLY A 84 3.51 -7.36 -16.98
CA GLY A 84 3.96 -8.67 -16.47
C GLY A 84 4.71 -8.65 -15.13
N ARG A 85 4.93 -7.47 -14.52
CA ARG A 85 5.62 -7.32 -13.22
C ARG A 85 4.72 -7.50 -12.00
N ALA A 86 3.42 -7.68 -12.21
CA ALA A 86 2.49 -8.08 -11.16
C ALA A 86 2.30 -9.60 -11.18
N SER A 87 2.39 -10.23 -10.00
CA SER A 87 2.28 -11.69 -9.86
C SER A 87 1.37 -12.08 -8.70
N PHE A 88 0.76 -13.25 -8.79
CA PHE A 88 -0.01 -13.83 -7.69
C PHE A 88 0.94 -14.42 -6.65
N GLY A 89 0.81 -13.97 -5.40
CA GLY A 89 1.49 -14.56 -4.26
C GLY A 89 0.65 -15.68 -3.65
N ASP A 90 -0.34 -15.30 -2.84
CA ASP A 90 -1.29 -16.23 -2.22
C ASP A 90 -2.61 -15.54 -1.84
N ASN A 91 -3.62 -16.34 -1.46
CA ASN A 91 -4.95 -15.90 -1.08
C ASN A 91 -5.43 -16.57 0.21
N PHE A 92 -5.54 -15.77 1.27
CA PHE A 92 -5.94 -16.21 2.60
C PHE A 92 -7.44 -16.08 2.84
N THR A 93 -8.18 -15.49 1.90
CA THR A 93 -9.61 -15.19 2.07
C THR A 93 -10.54 -16.35 1.66
N GLY A 94 -10.00 -17.37 0.99
CA GLY A 94 -10.79 -18.45 0.37
C GLY A 94 -11.65 -17.99 -0.83
N LYS A 95 -11.64 -16.70 -1.18
CA LYS A 95 -12.43 -16.13 -2.28
C LYS A 95 -11.48 -15.70 -3.40
N MET A 96 -11.52 -16.36 -4.56
CA MET A 96 -10.55 -16.07 -5.63
C MET A 96 -10.80 -14.74 -6.34
N ALA A 97 -12.06 -14.36 -6.56
CA ALA A 97 -12.40 -13.14 -7.31
C ALA A 97 -11.89 -11.86 -6.64
N VAL A 98 -11.16 -11.03 -7.38
CA VAL A 98 -10.76 -9.67 -6.96
C VAL A 98 -11.88 -8.72 -7.37
N LEU A 99 -12.62 -8.18 -6.40
CA LEU A 99 -13.88 -7.45 -6.66
C LEU A 99 -13.82 -5.95 -6.30
N ASN A 100 -13.01 -5.58 -5.31
CA ASN A 100 -12.96 -4.21 -4.81
C ASN A 100 -12.02 -3.31 -5.64
N GLY A 101 -10.79 -3.77 -5.94
CA GLY A 101 -9.84 -3.04 -6.79
C GLY A 101 -8.85 -2.14 -6.04
N ASP A 102 -8.99 -1.98 -4.72
CA ASP A 102 -8.05 -1.22 -3.88
C ASP A 102 -6.63 -1.77 -4.02
N GLY A 103 -6.44 -3.09 -3.92
CA GLY A 103 -5.12 -3.71 -4.01
C GLY A 103 -4.47 -3.50 -5.39
N THR A 104 -5.29 -3.45 -6.44
CA THR A 104 -4.82 -3.10 -7.81
C THR A 104 -4.40 -1.64 -7.87
N SER A 105 -5.18 -0.74 -7.29
CA SER A 105 -4.90 0.70 -7.27
C SER A 105 -3.66 1.03 -6.44
N VAL A 106 -3.52 0.39 -5.28
CA VAL A 106 -2.36 0.49 -4.37
C VAL A 106 -1.09 0.00 -5.06
N ALA A 107 -1.12 -1.19 -5.65
CA ALA A 107 -0.01 -1.68 -6.47
C ALA A 107 0.28 -0.73 -7.65
N GLY A 108 -0.76 -0.12 -8.21
CA GLY A 108 -0.68 0.86 -9.29
C GLY A 108 0.10 2.12 -8.95
N TYR A 109 -0.16 2.74 -7.79
CA TYR A 109 0.55 3.92 -7.31
C TYR A 109 2.04 3.67 -7.09
N ALA A 110 2.39 2.45 -6.69
CA ALA A 110 3.77 2.08 -6.45
C ALA A 110 4.48 1.63 -7.72
N MET A 111 3.89 0.70 -8.48
CA MET A 111 4.60 -0.15 -9.44
C MET A 111 4.08 -0.10 -10.89
N SER A 112 3.00 0.64 -11.20
CA SER A 112 2.52 0.69 -12.60
C SER A 112 3.43 1.54 -13.51
N ARG A 113 3.46 1.23 -14.81
CA ARG A 113 4.23 2.00 -15.79
C ARG A 113 3.78 3.45 -15.85
N LYS A 114 2.48 3.72 -15.86
CA LYS A 114 1.93 5.07 -16.01
C LYS A 114 1.87 5.84 -14.69
N PHE A 115 1.38 5.22 -13.62
CA PHE A 115 1.07 5.91 -12.36
C PHE A 115 2.06 5.60 -11.22
N GLY A 116 2.93 4.61 -11.41
CA GLY A 116 3.88 4.14 -10.40
C GLY A 116 5.05 5.09 -10.18
N VAL A 117 5.52 5.13 -8.94
CA VAL A 117 6.78 5.76 -8.53
C VAL A 117 7.98 4.90 -8.93
N GLU A 118 7.90 3.58 -8.71
CA GLU A 118 8.93 2.59 -9.05
C GLU A 118 8.48 1.80 -10.29
N LYS A 119 9.00 2.14 -11.47
CA LYS A 119 8.45 1.63 -12.74
C LYS A 119 9.04 0.29 -13.19
N GLN A 120 10.07 -0.23 -12.50
CA GLN A 120 10.76 -1.47 -12.90
C GLN A 120 10.65 -2.61 -11.87
N GLY A 121 10.28 -2.31 -10.62
CA GLY A 121 10.07 -3.31 -9.57
C GLY A 121 8.88 -4.23 -9.81
N ASN A 122 8.73 -5.25 -8.95
CA ASN A 122 7.64 -6.23 -9.03
C ASN A 122 6.58 -5.99 -7.94
N ALA A 123 5.32 -6.22 -8.28
CA ALA A 123 4.22 -6.26 -7.32
C ALA A 123 3.75 -7.70 -7.10
N ILE A 124 3.65 -8.12 -5.84
CA ILE A 124 3.23 -9.46 -5.45
C ILE A 124 1.91 -9.33 -4.68
N SER A 125 0.86 -9.93 -5.24
CA SER A 125 -0.49 -9.91 -4.66
C SER A 125 -0.58 -10.86 -3.47
N VAL A 126 -0.79 -10.32 -2.27
CA VAL A 126 -1.08 -11.10 -1.06
C VAL A 126 -2.50 -10.75 -0.62
N LYS A 127 -3.45 -11.63 -0.93
CA LYS A 127 -4.86 -11.30 -0.70
C LYS A 127 -5.31 -11.69 0.70
N ALA A 128 -5.58 -10.69 1.53
CA ALA A 128 -6.05 -10.83 2.91
C ALA A 128 -7.45 -10.20 3.14
N LEU A 129 -7.92 -9.37 2.20
CA LEU A 129 -9.22 -8.71 2.23
C LEU A 129 -10.11 -9.20 1.08
N ALA A 130 -11.42 -9.23 1.27
CA ALA A 130 -12.34 -9.72 0.25
C ALA A 130 -13.70 -9.02 0.24
N GLY A 131 -14.49 -9.35 -0.79
CA GLY A 131 -15.76 -8.68 -1.07
C GLY A 131 -15.56 -7.33 -1.76
N GLU A 132 -16.66 -6.70 -2.13
CA GLU A 132 -16.65 -5.35 -2.71
C GLU A 132 -16.27 -4.29 -1.68
N GLN A 133 -16.50 -4.59 -0.39
CA GLN A 133 -16.21 -3.70 0.73
C GLN A 133 -14.75 -3.76 1.18
N GLY A 134 -13.95 -4.72 0.70
CA GLY A 134 -12.54 -4.84 1.07
C GLY A 134 -12.34 -5.14 2.57
N ILE A 135 -13.10 -6.08 3.12
CA ILE A 135 -13.08 -6.42 4.54
C ILE A 135 -12.32 -7.73 4.76
N GLY A 136 -11.58 -7.79 5.87
CA GLY A 136 -10.93 -8.99 6.38
C GLY A 136 -11.00 -9.06 7.90
N ASN A 137 -10.31 -10.05 8.45
CA ASN A 137 -10.11 -10.20 9.89
C ASN A 137 -8.62 -10.34 10.21
N SER A 138 -8.26 -10.10 11.47
CA SER A 138 -6.86 -10.16 11.92
C SER A 138 -6.21 -11.51 11.69
N ARG A 139 -6.90 -12.62 11.94
CA ARG A 139 -6.35 -13.97 11.76
C ARG A 139 -5.91 -14.23 10.33
N ILE A 140 -6.77 -13.96 9.35
CA ILE A 140 -6.45 -14.10 7.92
C ILE A 140 -5.28 -13.18 7.54
N THR A 141 -5.23 -11.98 8.10
CA THR A 141 -4.16 -11.02 7.80
C THR A 141 -2.82 -11.44 8.44
N MET A 142 -2.85 -12.12 9.59
CA MET A 142 -1.67 -12.73 10.19
C MET A 142 -1.15 -13.94 9.41
N ASP A 143 -2.04 -14.75 8.84
CA ASP A 143 -1.62 -15.83 7.93
C ASP A 143 -0.91 -15.23 6.70
N ALA A 144 -1.40 -14.10 6.19
CA ALA A 144 -0.75 -13.34 5.13
C ALA A 144 0.63 -12.78 5.55
N PHE A 145 0.80 -12.36 6.81
CA PHE A 145 2.09 -11.94 7.35
C PHE A 145 3.08 -13.11 7.41
N GLN A 146 2.63 -14.26 7.90
CA GLN A 146 3.45 -15.46 7.95
C GLN A 146 3.93 -15.87 6.55
N TYR A 147 3.05 -15.81 5.55
CA TYR A 147 3.43 -16.05 4.17
C TYR A 147 4.54 -15.11 3.69
N VAL A 148 4.45 -13.81 3.97
CA VAL A 148 5.51 -12.87 3.59
C VAL A 148 6.83 -13.20 4.29
N VAL A 149 6.79 -13.54 5.58
CA VAL A 149 7.99 -13.99 6.32
C VAL A 149 8.63 -15.21 5.65
N ASP A 150 7.82 -16.21 5.32
CA ASP A 150 8.29 -17.45 4.69
C ASP A 150 8.88 -17.18 3.30
N GLN A 151 8.24 -16.31 2.51
CA GLN A 151 8.74 -15.92 1.18
C GLN A 151 10.06 -15.16 1.25
N VAL A 152 10.19 -14.20 2.17
CA VAL A 152 11.43 -13.43 2.34
C VAL A 152 12.58 -14.33 2.78
N ASN A 153 12.33 -15.22 3.75
CA ASN A 153 13.32 -16.20 4.20
C ASN A 153 13.72 -17.17 3.08
N TRP A 154 12.75 -17.65 2.30
CA TRP A 154 13.01 -18.58 1.20
C TRP A 154 13.84 -17.94 0.08
N ARG A 155 13.56 -16.68 -0.29
CA ARG A 155 14.32 -15.94 -1.32
C ARG A 155 15.70 -15.48 -0.83
N GLY A 156 15.87 -15.38 0.49
CA GLY A 156 17.05 -14.79 1.13
C GLY A 156 17.21 -13.30 0.83
N ASN A 157 18.38 -12.73 1.15
CA ASN A 157 18.67 -11.29 0.95
C ASN A 157 18.94 -10.88 -0.51
N ASN A 158 18.49 -11.67 -1.48
CA ASN A 158 18.79 -11.44 -2.90
C ASN A 158 17.95 -10.34 -3.53
N ARG A 159 16.83 -9.96 -2.91
CA ARG A 159 15.90 -8.93 -3.40
C ARG A 159 15.62 -7.92 -2.29
N ARG A 160 15.45 -6.66 -2.65
CA ARG A 160 14.99 -5.61 -1.72
C ARG A 160 13.49 -5.79 -1.53
N THR A 161 13.03 -5.97 -0.30
CA THR A 161 11.62 -6.24 -0.02
C THR A 161 10.94 -5.07 0.68
N VAL A 162 9.80 -4.66 0.13
CA VAL A 162 8.86 -3.73 0.74
C VAL A 162 7.53 -4.46 0.95
N VAL A 163 6.89 -4.25 2.08
CA VAL A 163 5.54 -4.72 2.37
C VAL A 163 4.65 -3.51 2.55
N ASN A 164 3.61 -3.40 1.72
CA ASN A 164 2.61 -2.37 1.85
C ASN A 164 1.33 -2.96 2.46
N MET A 165 0.83 -2.28 3.50
CA MET A 165 -0.44 -2.59 4.14
C MET A 165 -1.33 -1.34 4.13
N SER A 166 -2.09 -1.18 3.07
CA SER A 166 -3.12 -0.15 2.94
C SER A 166 -4.40 -0.63 3.60
N LEU A 167 -4.34 -0.90 4.90
CA LEU A 167 -5.44 -1.43 5.68
C LEU A 167 -5.32 -0.99 7.13
N GLY A 168 -6.40 -1.15 7.89
CA GLY A 168 -6.35 -0.93 9.33
C GLY A 168 -7.63 -1.26 10.07
N GLY A 169 -7.57 -1.11 11.38
CA GLY A 169 -8.67 -1.31 12.32
C GLY A 169 -8.26 -0.90 13.73
N GLY A 170 -8.99 -1.36 14.74
CA GLY A 170 -8.68 -1.05 16.14
C GLY A 170 -7.23 -1.40 16.52
N ARG A 171 -6.65 -0.63 17.47
CA ARG A 171 -5.30 -0.92 17.99
C ARG A 171 -5.23 -2.35 18.50
N SER A 172 -4.19 -3.07 18.10
CA SER A 172 -3.88 -4.42 18.56
C SER A 172 -2.40 -4.55 18.87
N THR A 173 -2.10 -4.93 20.10
CA THR A 173 -0.71 -5.13 20.55
C THR A 173 -0.04 -6.28 19.78
N VAL A 174 -0.79 -7.36 19.53
CA VAL A 174 -0.28 -8.52 18.79
C VAL A 174 -0.01 -8.14 17.34
N PHE A 175 -0.93 -7.43 16.69
CA PHE A 175 -0.75 -7.02 15.30
C PHE A 175 0.49 -6.11 15.13
N ASN A 176 0.71 -5.17 16.06
CA ASN A 176 1.90 -4.34 16.07
C ASN A 176 3.18 -5.15 16.30
N TYR A 177 3.14 -6.15 17.20
CA TYR A 177 4.27 -7.04 17.43
C TYR A 177 4.69 -7.77 16.15
N PHE A 178 3.74 -8.30 15.38
CA PHE A 178 4.03 -8.96 14.10
C PHE A 178 4.73 -8.03 13.10
N VAL A 179 4.19 -6.81 12.94
CA VAL A 179 4.77 -5.81 12.04
C VAL A 179 6.19 -5.45 12.47
N ASN A 180 6.40 -5.20 13.77
CA ASN A 180 7.72 -4.90 14.31
C ASN A 180 8.70 -6.09 14.16
N ALA A 181 8.22 -7.33 14.32
CA ALA A 181 9.03 -8.53 14.16
C ALA A 181 9.48 -8.72 12.70
N ILE A 182 8.60 -8.44 11.71
CA ILE A 182 8.97 -8.45 10.29
C ILE A 182 10.12 -7.49 10.04
N VAL A 183 10.01 -6.24 10.51
CA VAL A 183 11.05 -5.22 10.29
C VAL A 183 12.35 -5.54 11.05
N SER A 184 12.26 -6.05 12.28
CA SER A 184 13.44 -6.30 13.13
C SER A 184 14.26 -7.52 12.70
N HIS A 185 13.60 -8.53 12.13
CA HIS A 185 14.23 -9.83 11.88
C HIS A 185 14.44 -10.12 10.41
N LEU A 186 13.83 -9.35 9.50
CA LEU A 186 13.99 -9.50 8.07
C LEU A 186 14.55 -8.22 7.47
N ASN A 187 15.23 -8.35 6.33
CA ASN A 187 15.70 -7.19 5.56
C ASN A 187 14.54 -6.57 4.75
N THR A 188 13.51 -6.11 5.46
CA THR A 188 12.23 -5.71 4.91
C THR A 188 11.80 -4.35 5.45
N VAL A 189 11.33 -3.48 4.56
CA VAL A 189 10.64 -2.24 4.94
C VAL A 189 9.14 -2.49 4.95
N VAL A 190 8.46 -2.07 6.01
CA VAL A 190 6.99 -2.17 6.11
C VAL A 190 6.39 -0.77 6.11
N VAL A 191 5.48 -0.51 5.17
CA VAL A 191 4.78 0.76 4.99
C VAL A 191 3.29 0.56 5.23
N VAL A 192 2.70 1.42 6.07
CA VAL A 192 1.31 1.28 6.52
C VAL A 192 0.55 2.58 6.36
N ALA A 193 -0.76 2.49 6.08
CA ALA A 193 -1.63 3.64 6.09
C ALA A 193 -1.89 4.11 7.54
N ALA A 194 -1.86 5.42 7.79
CA ALA A 194 -2.24 5.99 9.08
C ALA A 194 -3.73 5.72 9.43
N GLY A 195 -4.58 5.57 8.41
CA GLY A 195 -6.03 5.36 8.51
C GLY A 195 -6.86 6.57 8.08
N ASN A 196 -8.16 6.35 7.90
CA ASN A 196 -9.07 7.26 7.19
C ASN A 196 -10.24 7.77 8.06
N GLU A 197 -10.08 7.80 9.38
CA GLU A 197 -11.15 8.13 10.33
C GLU A 197 -10.96 9.50 11.02
N ASN A 198 -9.99 10.30 10.57
CA ASN A 198 -9.63 11.60 11.17
C ASN A 198 -9.43 11.49 12.69
N ARG A 199 -8.66 10.51 13.14
CA ARG A 199 -8.33 10.26 14.55
C ARG A 199 -6.83 10.08 14.75
N ASP A 200 -6.43 9.95 16.01
CA ASP A 200 -5.04 9.66 16.35
C ASP A 200 -4.64 8.24 15.89
N ALA A 201 -3.62 8.18 15.02
CA ALA A 201 -3.07 6.96 14.42
C ALA A 201 -2.47 6.01 15.47
N CYS A 202 -2.07 6.52 16.64
CA CYS A 202 -1.60 5.68 17.73
C CYS A 202 -2.69 4.75 18.29
N ASN A 203 -3.97 5.02 18.01
CA ASN A 203 -5.12 4.23 18.44
C ASN A 203 -5.60 3.21 17.38
N VAL A 204 -4.87 3.01 16.29
CA VAL A 204 -5.21 2.03 15.25
C VAL A 204 -3.98 1.18 14.89
N SER A 205 -4.22 -0.01 14.36
CA SER A 205 -3.17 -0.92 13.89
C SER A 205 -3.37 -1.24 12.41
N PRO A 206 -2.28 -1.41 11.63
CA PRO A 206 -0.88 -1.42 12.04
C PRO A 206 -0.20 -0.04 12.20
N ALA A 207 -0.92 1.08 12.03
CA ALA A 207 -0.35 2.44 12.10
C ALA A 207 0.39 2.77 13.41
N SER A 208 0.11 2.05 14.50
CA SER A 208 0.76 2.24 15.79
C SER A 208 1.93 1.28 16.06
N ALA A 209 2.35 0.51 15.05
CA ALA A 209 3.56 -0.31 15.11
C ALA A 209 4.81 0.57 14.95
N GLU A 210 5.67 0.58 15.96
CA GLU A 210 6.82 1.49 16.08
C GLU A 210 7.83 1.41 14.93
N LEU A 211 8.01 0.23 14.32
CA LEU A 211 9.03 0.03 13.28
C LEU A 211 8.46 0.10 11.86
N ALA A 212 7.14 0.26 11.70
CA ALA A 212 6.54 0.54 10.41
C ALA A 212 6.75 2.00 10.03
N ILE A 213 6.77 2.29 8.73
CA ILE A 213 6.63 3.65 8.22
C ILE A 213 5.14 3.92 8.06
N THR A 214 4.58 4.70 8.97
CA THR A 214 3.17 5.10 8.96
C THR A 214 2.97 6.37 8.15
N VAL A 215 2.13 6.28 7.13
CA VAL A 215 1.94 7.32 6.12
C VAL A 215 0.55 7.95 6.23
N GLY A 216 0.51 9.25 6.53
CA GLY A 216 -0.70 10.08 6.44
C GLY A 216 -0.94 10.60 5.02
N ALA A 217 -2.17 11.03 4.72
CA ALA A 217 -2.56 11.56 3.42
C ALA A 217 -2.61 13.09 3.41
N PHE A 218 -2.09 13.70 2.34
CA PHE A 218 -2.25 15.13 2.05
C PHE A 218 -2.80 15.37 0.64
N THR A 219 -3.36 16.56 0.41
CA THR A 219 -4.01 16.99 -0.83
C THR A 219 -3.08 17.76 -1.76
N ILE A 220 -3.51 18.07 -2.97
CA ILE A 220 -2.74 18.90 -3.91
C ILE A 220 -2.33 20.28 -3.35
N THR A 221 -3.02 20.77 -2.31
CA THR A 221 -2.75 22.05 -1.64
C THR A 221 -1.87 21.94 -0.39
N ASP A 222 -1.16 20.82 -0.21
CA ASP A 222 -0.22 20.59 0.91
C ASP A 222 -0.92 20.56 2.27
N SER A 223 -2.23 20.35 2.27
CA SER A 223 -3.04 20.28 3.47
C SER A 223 -3.29 18.81 3.78
N ARG A 224 -3.31 18.44 5.07
CA ARG A 224 -3.73 17.09 5.48
C ARG A 224 -5.12 16.82 4.89
N ALA A 225 -5.29 15.66 4.24
CA ALA A 225 -6.59 15.24 3.76
C ALA A 225 -7.54 15.12 4.95
N SER A 226 -8.79 15.58 4.80
CA SER A 226 -9.73 15.70 5.94
C SER A 226 -9.97 14.38 6.68
N PHE A 227 -9.90 13.26 5.95
CA PHE A 227 -10.07 11.91 6.48
C PHE A 227 -8.79 11.32 7.11
N SER A 228 -7.59 11.81 6.77
CA SER A 228 -6.33 11.20 7.20
C SER A 228 -6.22 11.18 8.72
N ASN A 229 -5.85 10.05 9.30
CA ASN A 229 -5.41 10.02 10.69
C ASN A 229 -4.15 10.89 10.89
N PHE A 230 -3.88 11.24 12.14
CA PHE A 230 -2.84 12.17 12.57
C PHE A 230 -2.19 11.71 13.87
N GLY A 231 -1.24 12.48 14.41
CA GLY A 231 -0.63 12.22 15.72
C GLY A 231 0.82 11.78 15.61
N SER A 232 1.42 11.42 16.75
CA SER A 232 2.85 11.12 16.86
C SER A 232 3.25 9.81 16.21
N CYS A 233 2.30 8.91 15.93
CA CYS A 233 2.56 7.66 15.22
C CYS A 233 2.57 7.81 13.70
N VAL A 234 2.38 9.03 13.15
CA VAL A 234 2.54 9.29 11.71
C VAL A 234 3.97 9.77 11.46
N ASP A 235 4.74 9.01 10.69
CA ASP A 235 6.14 9.34 10.37
C ASP A 235 6.23 10.38 9.25
N ILE A 236 5.39 10.22 8.22
CA ILE A 236 5.42 11.06 7.02
C ILE A 236 4.04 11.21 6.41
N PHE A 237 3.89 12.23 5.57
CA PHE A 237 2.71 12.46 4.76
C PHE A 237 3.03 12.25 3.28
N ALA A 238 2.13 11.59 2.54
CA ALA A 238 2.21 11.38 1.10
C ALA A 238 0.93 11.87 0.38
N PRO A 239 1.00 12.17 -0.94
CA PRO A 239 -0.19 12.45 -1.75
C PRO A 239 -1.22 11.32 -1.60
N GLY A 240 -2.42 11.64 -1.11
CA GLY A 240 -3.39 10.59 -0.76
C GLY A 240 -4.86 10.94 -1.03
N GLN A 241 -5.15 12.06 -1.68
CA GLN A 241 -6.51 12.43 -2.07
C GLN A 241 -6.57 12.77 -3.56
N SER A 242 -7.54 12.20 -4.28
CA SER A 242 -7.69 12.37 -5.73
C SER A 242 -6.43 11.99 -6.50
N ILE A 243 -5.93 10.78 -6.24
CA ILE A 243 -4.77 10.20 -6.93
C ILE A 243 -5.27 9.23 -8.01
N ARG A 244 -4.66 9.29 -9.19
CA ARG A 244 -4.98 8.41 -10.33
C ARG A 244 -4.18 7.13 -10.27
N SER A 245 -4.81 6.02 -10.64
CA SER A 245 -4.16 4.70 -10.69
C SER A 245 -4.75 3.81 -11.78
N VAL A 246 -4.26 2.58 -11.83
CA VAL A 246 -4.94 1.45 -12.47
C VAL A 246 -6.03 0.86 -11.56
N THR A 247 -7.05 0.26 -12.15
CA THR A 247 -8.13 -0.45 -11.46
C THR A 247 -8.53 -1.73 -12.23
N LEU A 248 -9.47 -2.50 -11.70
CA LEU A 248 -9.84 -3.81 -12.24
C LEU A 248 -10.28 -3.77 -13.71
N ASN A 249 -10.05 -4.88 -14.40
CA ASN A 249 -10.45 -5.10 -15.80
C ASN A 249 -9.70 -4.18 -16.78
N ASN A 250 -8.41 -3.98 -16.52
CA ASN A 250 -7.50 -3.21 -17.37
C ASN A 250 -7.98 -1.76 -17.62
N ARG A 251 -8.56 -1.12 -16.60
CA ARG A 251 -9.03 0.27 -16.67
C ARG A 251 -8.11 1.17 -15.87
N ASP A 252 -7.90 2.38 -16.37
CA ASP A 252 -7.28 3.45 -15.58
C ASP A 252 -8.38 4.24 -14.83
N GLN A 253 -8.21 4.47 -13.53
CA GLN A 253 -9.02 5.41 -12.76
C GLN A 253 -8.45 6.82 -12.95
N LEU A 254 -9.11 7.56 -13.83
CA LEU A 254 -8.79 8.94 -14.21
C LEU A 254 -9.54 9.95 -13.33
#